data_AF-A0A928LHE9-F1
#
_entry.id   AF-A0A928LHE9-F1
#
_cell.length_a   1.000
_cell.length_b   1.000
_cell.length_c   1.000
_cell.angle_alpha   90.00
_cell.angle_beta   90.00
_cell.angle_gamma   90.00
#
_symmetry.space_group_name_H-M   'P 1'
#
loop_
_entity.id
_entity.type
_entity.pdbx_description
1 polymer ?
#
loop_
_entity_poly.entity_id
_entity_poly.type
_entity_poly.pdbx_seq_one_letter_code
_entity_poly.pdbx_strand_id
1 'polypeptide(L)'
;MANMGTTGTINITKDMITAALKAVEDYQTEITNLNTQLQSEIDSLIPASFSGSAAEGFKFFYANSIAPNTGINLTKMLSALTDICNAVMAQIPGEEQGVDEQLAQGNKNPGGQA
;
A
#
# COMPACT_ATOMS: atom_id res chain seq x y z
N MET A 1 15.75 22.96 30.90
CA MET A 1 14.94 21.73 31.05
C MET A 1 13.84 21.78 30.01
N ALA A 2 14.06 21.16 28.84
CA ALA A 2 13.06 21.09 27.79
C ALA A 2 12.17 19.87 28.05
N ASN A 3 10.86 20.11 28.15
CA ASN A 3 9.82 19.09 28.13
C ASN A 3 9.99 18.22 26.88
N MET A 4 10.55 17.02 27.04
CA MET A 4 10.35 15.97 26.05
C MET A 4 8.89 15.54 26.19
N GLY A 5 8.05 16.04 25.28
CA GLY A 5 6.69 15.53 25.14
C GLY A 5 6.76 14.02 25.01
N THR A 6 6.00 13.32 25.85
CA THR A 6 5.75 11.88 25.74
C THR A 6 5.21 11.61 24.35
N THR A 7 6.12 11.36 23.42
CA THR A 7 5.79 10.97 22.06
C THR A 7 5.31 9.55 22.23
N GLY A 8 3.98 9.36 22.19
CA GLY A 8 3.38 8.04 22.32
C GLY A 8 4.07 7.11 21.33
N THR A 9 4.84 6.16 21.84
CA THR A 9 5.66 5.30 21.01
C THR A 9 4.73 4.45 20.17
N ILE A 10 4.67 4.73 18.86
CA ILE A 10 4.04 3.83 17.91
C ILE A 10 4.97 2.61 17.81
N ASN A 11 4.63 1.51 18.49
CA ASN A 11 5.33 0.24 18.41
C ASN A 11 4.99 -0.47 17.08
N ILE A 12 5.42 0.11 15.96
CA ILE A 12 5.39 -0.56 14.67
C ILE A 12 6.80 -1.08 14.40
N THR A 13 6.95 -2.40 14.30
CA THR A 13 8.22 -3.02 13.94
C THR A 13 8.41 -3.03 12.43
N LYS A 14 9.66 -3.19 11.97
CA LYS A 14 9.96 -3.40 10.54
C LYS A 14 9.19 -4.60 10.00
N ASP A 15 9.16 -5.69 10.76
CA ASP A 15 8.42 -6.91 10.40
C ASP A 15 6.92 -6.66 10.18
N MET A 16 6.29 -5.81 11.00
CA MET A 16 4.88 -5.44 10.83
C MET A 16 4.65 -4.67 9.51
N ILE A 17 5.55 -3.76 9.15
CA ILE A 17 5.46 -3.02 7.89
C ILE A 17 5.78 -3.91 6.69
N THR A 18 6.76 -4.81 6.80
CA THR A 18 7.06 -5.79 5.75
C THR A 18 5.88 -6.74 5.52
N ALA A 19 5.22 -7.20 6.59
CA ALA A 19 4.01 -8.00 6.47
C ALA A 19 2.84 -7.22 5.84
N ALA A 20 2.69 -5.94 6.18
CA ALA A 20 1.68 -5.07 5.57
C ALA A 20 1.96 -4.84 4.07
N LEU A 21 3.21 -4.57 3.68
CA LEU A 21 3.62 -4.44 2.28
C LEU A 21 3.32 -5.72 1.50
N LYS A 22 3.69 -6.89 2.05
CA LYS A 22 3.40 -8.19 1.44
C LYS A 22 1.90 -8.40 1.23
N ALA A 23 1.07 -8.05 2.22
CA ALA A 23 -0.37 -8.18 2.10
C ALA A 23 -0.93 -7.25 1.00
N VAL A 24 -0.42 -6.02 0.88
CA VAL A 24 -0.82 -5.08 -0.19
C VAL A 24 -0.44 -5.63 -1.57
N GLU A 25 0.77 -6.20 -1.72
CA GLU A 25 1.21 -6.84 -2.98
C GLU A 25 0.36 -8.06 -3.35
N ASP A 26 0.03 -8.91 -2.37
CA ASP A 26 -0.82 -10.08 -2.57
C ASP A 26 -2.23 -9.64 -3.05
N TYR A 27 -2.82 -8.61 -2.43
CA TYR A 27 -4.09 -8.03 -2.88
C TYR A 27 -4.03 -7.40 -4.27
N GLN A 28 -2.94 -6.72 -4.61
CA GLN A 28 -2.74 -6.14 -5.94
C GLN A 28 -2.74 -7.24 -7.00
N THR A 29 -2.00 -8.32 -6.75
CA THR A 29 -1.92 -9.47 -7.64
C THR A 29 -3.28 -10.12 -7.85
N GLU A 30 -4.02 -10.36 -6.76
CA GLU A 30 -5.33 -11.01 -6.82
C GLU A 30 -6.36 -10.15 -7.58
N ILE A 31 -6.41 -8.85 -7.32
CA ILE A 31 -7.31 -7.92 -8.03
C ILE A 31 -6.97 -7.85 -9.52
N THR A 32 -5.68 -7.81 -9.89
CA THR A 32 -5.27 -7.85 -11.29
C THR A 32 -5.76 -9.14 -11.97
N ASN A 33 -5.56 -10.29 -11.34
CA ASN A 33 -6.00 -11.58 -11.87
C ASN A 33 -7.53 -11.64 -12.05
N LEU A 34 -8.30 -11.22 -11.04
CA LEU A 34 -9.76 -11.19 -11.10
C LEU A 34 -10.27 -10.24 -12.20
N ASN A 35 -9.68 -9.05 -12.33
CA ASN A 35 -10.03 -8.12 -13.41
C ASN A 35 -9.73 -8.71 -14.80
N THR A 36 -8.59 -9.40 -14.97
CA THR A 36 -8.26 -10.07 -16.24
C THR A 36 -9.25 -11.19 -16.55
N GLN A 37 -9.62 -12.01 -15.56
CA GLN A 37 -10.62 -13.07 -15.74
C GLN A 37 -11.98 -12.49 -16.12
N LEU A 38 -12.44 -11.45 -15.40
CA LEU A 38 -13.69 -10.78 -15.69
C LEU A 38 -13.70 -10.17 -17.11
N GLN A 39 -12.61 -9.53 -17.52
CA GLN A 39 -12.47 -8.99 -18.87
C GLN A 39 -12.54 -10.11 -19.93
N SER A 40 -11.84 -11.21 -19.71
CA SER A 40 -11.88 -12.37 -20.61
C SER A 40 -13.28 -12.97 -20.73
N GLU A 41 -14.02 -13.05 -19.62
CA GLU A 41 -15.39 -13.56 -19.57
C GLU A 41 -16.36 -12.63 -20.32
N ILE A 42 -16.24 -11.30 -20.12
CA ILE A 42 -16.97 -10.28 -20.88
C ILE A 42 -16.71 -10.42 -22.39
N ASP A 43 -15.45 -10.55 -22.78
CA ASP A 43 -15.03 -10.65 -24.17
C ASP A 43 -15.43 -11.99 -24.81
N SER A 44 -15.66 -13.04 -24.01
CA SER A 44 -16.06 -14.36 -24.49
C SER A 44 -17.58 -14.56 -24.55
N LEU A 45 -18.32 -14.11 -23.53
CA LEU A 45 -19.78 -14.28 -23.42
C LEU A 45 -20.55 -13.49 -24.49
N ILE A 46 -20.10 -12.27 -24.77
CA ILE A 46 -20.87 -11.34 -25.62
C ILE A 46 -20.80 -11.70 -27.10
N PRO A 47 -19.67 -12.20 -27.64
CA PRO A 47 -19.66 -12.71 -29.01
C PRO A 47 -20.33 -14.09 -29.14
N ALA A 48 -20.31 -14.93 -28.11
CA ALA A 48 -20.67 -16.36 -28.23
C ALA A 48 -22.13 -16.69 -27.88
N SER A 49 -22.77 -15.99 -26.93
CA SER A 49 -24.11 -16.39 -26.45
C SER A 49 -25.03 -15.25 -26.02
N PHE A 50 -24.52 -14.01 -25.96
CA PHE A 50 -25.29 -12.84 -25.53
C PHE A 50 -25.17 -11.70 -26.55
N SER A 51 -26.19 -11.49 -27.38
CA SER A 51 -26.17 -10.49 -28.47
C SER A 51 -27.38 -9.53 -28.42
N GLY A 52 -27.31 -8.45 -29.22
CA GLY A 52 -28.34 -7.41 -29.27
C GLY A 52 -28.19 -6.32 -28.20
N SER A 53 -29.20 -5.45 -28.08
CA SER A 53 -29.11 -4.22 -27.28
C SER A 53 -28.83 -4.46 -25.79
N ALA A 54 -29.25 -5.59 -25.24
CA ALA A 54 -28.94 -5.96 -23.84
C ALA A 54 -27.44 -6.22 -23.64
N ALA A 55 -26.78 -6.85 -24.62
CA ALA A 55 -25.35 -7.13 -24.60
C ALA A 55 -24.51 -5.86 -24.75
N GLU A 56 -24.95 -4.95 -25.62
CA GLU A 56 -24.35 -3.62 -25.75
C GLU A 56 -24.52 -2.79 -24.47
N GLY A 57 -25.71 -2.81 -23.87
CA GLY A 57 -25.98 -2.15 -22.59
C GLY A 57 -25.11 -2.68 -21.45
N PHE A 58 -24.89 -3.99 -21.39
CA PHE A 58 -23.99 -4.60 -20.41
C PHE A 58 -22.52 -4.25 -20.66
N LYS A 59 -22.03 -4.27 -21.92
CA LYS A 59 -20.69 -3.76 -22.26
C LYS A 59 -20.50 -2.32 -21.80
N PHE A 60 -21.49 -1.48 -22.08
CA PHE A 60 -21.47 -0.08 -21.69
C PHE A 60 -21.41 0.08 -20.16
N PHE A 61 -22.26 -0.63 -19.42
CA PHE A 61 -22.26 -0.62 -17.96
C PHE A 61 -20.91 -1.08 -17.40
N TYR A 62 -20.38 -2.19 -17.89
CA TYR A 62 -19.08 -2.70 -17.45
C TYR A 62 -17.95 -1.69 -17.69
N ALA A 63 -17.86 -1.13 -18.90
CA ALA A 63 -16.80 -0.19 -19.28
C ALA A 63 -16.86 1.14 -18.51
N ASN A 64 -18.06 1.62 -18.17
CA ASN A 64 -18.24 2.93 -17.53
C ASN A 64 -18.40 2.87 -16.02
N SER A 65 -18.84 1.76 -15.46
CA SER A 65 -19.19 1.65 -14.03
C SER A 65 -18.35 0.62 -13.28
N ILE A 66 -17.90 -0.45 -13.93
CA ILE A 66 -17.16 -1.53 -13.25
C ILE A 66 -15.65 -1.36 -13.44
N ALA A 67 -15.18 -1.41 -14.69
CA ALA A 67 -13.75 -1.40 -15.01
C ALA A 67 -12.97 -0.19 -14.43
N PRO A 68 -13.50 1.06 -14.43
CA PRO A 68 -12.81 2.20 -13.83
C PRO A 68 -12.67 2.06 -12.30
N ASN A 69 -13.66 1.45 -11.65
CA ASN A 69 -13.67 1.30 -10.19
C ASN A 69 -12.81 0.13 -9.74
N THR A 70 -12.95 -1.03 -10.38
CA THR A 70 -12.22 -2.24 -9.98
C THR A 70 -10.79 -2.27 -10.51
N GLY A 71 -10.52 -1.64 -11.66
CA GLY A 71 -9.19 -1.53 -12.24
C GLY A 71 -8.43 -0.32 -11.72
N ILE A 72 -8.94 0.89 -11.96
CA ILE A 72 -8.18 2.13 -11.70
C ILE A 72 -8.24 2.53 -10.23
N ASN A 73 -9.43 2.60 -9.63
CA ASN A 73 -9.58 3.14 -8.28
C ASN A 73 -9.03 2.20 -7.20
N LEU A 74 -9.30 0.89 -7.30
CA LEU A 74 -8.72 -0.09 -6.38
C LEU A 74 -7.19 -0.14 -6.46
N THR A 75 -6.62 -0.11 -7.67
CA THR A 75 -5.15 -0.07 -7.84
C THR A 75 -4.54 1.20 -7.24
N LYS A 76 -5.16 2.37 -7.47
CA LYS A 76 -4.72 3.64 -6.86
C LYS A 76 -4.77 3.60 -5.34
N MET A 77 -5.80 3.01 -4.76
CA MET A 77 -5.92 2.85 -3.31
C MET A 77 -4.80 1.96 -2.76
N LEU A 78 -4.51 0.83 -3.42
CA LEU A 78 -3.42 -0.06 -3.03
C LEU A 78 -2.04 0.62 -3.16
N SER A 79 -1.80 1.37 -4.24
CA SER A 79 -0.57 2.19 -4.36
C SER A 79 -0.43 3.20 -3.22
N ALA A 80 -1.50 3.90 -2.85
CA ALA A 80 -1.44 4.83 -1.72
C ALA A 80 -1.12 4.13 -0.39
N LEU A 81 -1.62 2.90 -0.18
CA LEU A 81 -1.28 2.10 1.00
C LEU A 81 0.19 1.66 0.98
N THR A 82 0.73 1.28 -0.18
CA THR A 82 2.16 1.01 -0.36
C THR A 82 3.01 2.23 -0.01
N ASP A 83 2.63 3.41 -0.51
CA ASP A 83 3.34 4.67 -0.23
C ASP A 83 3.34 5.02 1.26
N ILE A 84 2.20 4.83 1.95
CA ILE A 84 2.10 5.00 3.40
C ILE A 84 3.02 4.00 4.12
N CYS A 85 3.00 2.73 3.75
CA CYS A 85 3.85 1.71 4.37
C CYS A 85 5.34 2.05 4.19
N ASN A 86 5.75 2.47 2.99
CA ASN A 86 7.12 2.91 2.71
C ASN A 86 7.51 4.16 3.51
N ALA A 87 6.62 5.15 3.62
CA ALA A 87 6.84 6.35 4.41
C ALA A 87 6.98 6.04 5.91
N VAL A 88 6.19 5.10 6.44
CA VAL A 88 6.33 4.63 7.83
C VAL A 88 7.63 3.87 8.01
N MET A 89 8.00 2.97 7.08
CA MET A 89 9.25 2.21 7.12
C MET A 89 10.48 3.13 7.19
N ALA A 90 10.48 4.22 6.42
CA ALA A 90 11.56 5.20 6.40
C ALA A 90 11.74 5.97 7.72
N GLN A 91 10.70 6.01 8.57
CA GLN A 91 10.76 6.62 9.90
C GLN A 91 11.18 5.64 11.00
N ILE A 92 11.18 4.33 10.73
CA ILE A 92 11.70 3.34 11.67
C ILE A 92 13.22 3.40 11.61
N PRO A 93 13.91 3.71 12.73
CA PRO A 93 15.38 3.75 12.76
C PRO A 93 16.00 2.49 12.14
N GLY A 94 16.98 2.68 11.26
CA GLY A 94 17.82 1.60 10.74
C GLY A 94 18.47 0.84 11.91
N GLU A 95 18.72 -0.46 11.77
CA GLU A 95 19.50 -1.18 12.80
C GLU A 95 20.91 -0.58 12.97
N GLU A 96 21.40 0.15 11.96
CA GLU A 96 22.68 0.85 11.96
C GLU A 96 22.66 2.20 12.71
N GLN A 97 21.49 2.82 12.91
CA GLN A 97 21.36 4.01 13.75
C GLN A 97 20.90 3.57 15.13
N GLY A 98 21.74 2.76 15.76
CA GLY A 98 21.60 2.47 17.18
C GLY A 98 21.52 3.78 17.93
N VAL A 99 20.46 3.95 18.72
CA VAL A 99 20.37 4.96 19.79
C VAL A 99 21.66 4.95 20.62
N ASP A 100 22.31 3.78 20.68
CA ASP A 100 23.60 3.51 21.30
C ASP A 100 24.78 4.33 20.74
N GLU A 101 24.87 4.61 19.44
CA GLU A 101 26.03 5.36 18.89
C GLU A 101 25.95 6.84 19.28
N GLN A 102 24.74 7.42 19.22
CA GLN A 102 24.46 8.79 19.65
C GLN A 102 24.53 8.93 21.18
N LEU A 103 24.02 7.95 21.93
CA LEU A 103 24.19 7.88 23.38
C LEU A 103 25.66 7.68 23.78
N ALA A 104 26.42 6.85 23.05
CA ALA A 104 27.84 6.64 23.31
C ALA A 104 28.65 7.91 23.06
N GLN A 105 28.36 8.66 22.00
CA GLN A 105 28.99 9.98 21.78
C GLN A 105 28.61 10.98 22.88
N GLY A 106 27.34 11.06 23.27
CA GLY A 106 26.88 11.92 24.36
C GLY A 106 27.48 11.55 25.73
N ASN A 107 27.63 10.26 26.01
CA ASN A 107 28.23 9.74 27.23
C ASN A 107 29.76 9.86 27.26
N LYS A 108 30.42 9.91 26.10
CA LYS A 108 31.86 10.19 25.98
C LYS A 108 32.19 11.67 26.18
N ASN A 109 31.23 12.57 25.91
CA ASN A 109 31.36 14.02 26.12
C ASN A 109 30.20 14.59 26.96
N PRO A 110 30.04 14.18 28.23
CA PRO A 110 29.00 14.72 29.08
C PRO A 110 29.35 16.18 29.44
N GLY A 111 28.73 17.14 28.76
CA GLY A 111 28.87 18.58 29.04
C GLY A 111 29.77 19.38 28.09
N GLY A 112 29.94 18.94 26.83
CA GLY A 112 30.60 19.76 25.79
C GLY A 112 29.89 21.11 25.61
N GLN A 113 30.53 22.17 26.09
CA GLN A 113 30.06 23.56 26.00
C GLN A 113 30.11 24.07 24.55
N ALA A 114 29.31 25.10 24.29
CA ALA A 114 29.13 25.85 23.05
C ALA A 114 30.41 26.15 22.26
#